data_AF-A0A3M1G7Q6-F1
#
_entry.id   AF-A0A3M1G7Q6-F1
#
_cell.length_a   1.000
_cell.length_b   1.000
_cell.length_c   1.000
_cell.angle_alpha   90.00
_cell.angle_beta   90.00
_cell.angle_gamma   90.00
#
_symmetry.space_group_name_H-M   'P 1'
#
loop_
_entity.id
_entity.type
_entity.pdbx_description
1 polymer ?
#
loop_
_entity_poly.entity_id
_entity_poly.type
_entity_poly.pdbx_seq_one_letter_code
_entity_poly.pdbx_strand_id
1 'polypeptide(L)'
;APLAEAYRTHIYEPLGMASTFLDCYEEPVTDVVHGYTGFGDAMTDLTELHESIGWSAGGLVSTAPDLIAFARGLFGGALFDDPASLGAMTTPAPSSSYGLGIALRGETMGHAGGIAGFRSLLSYAPELDTVVVMLYNNDGADPEQGLADMLNPVRPLLRVKD
;
A
#
# COMPACT_ATOMS: atom_id res chain seq x y z
N ALA A 1 15.06 -15.42 -4.83
CA ALA A 1 14.42 -15.59 -6.16
C ALA A 1 14.56 -14.29 -6.96
N PRO A 2 14.63 -14.32 -8.30
CA PRO A 2 14.91 -13.12 -9.10
C PRO A 2 13.98 -11.93 -8.83
N LEU A 3 12.72 -12.18 -8.47
CA LEU A 3 11.76 -11.11 -8.16
C LEU A 3 12.06 -10.41 -6.83
N ALA A 4 12.32 -11.17 -5.76
CA ALA A 4 12.67 -10.62 -4.46
C ALA A 4 13.93 -9.73 -4.54
N GLU A 5 14.94 -10.21 -5.27
CA GLU A 5 16.17 -9.45 -5.53
C GLU A 5 15.92 -8.17 -6.33
N ALA A 6 15.02 -8.23 -7.32
CA ALA A 6 14.62 -7.05 -8.09
C ALA A 6 13.91 -6.01 -7.21
N TYR A 7 12.99 -6.41 -6.32
CA TYR A 7 12.35 -5.47 -5.42
C TYR A 7 13.34 -4.82 -4.44
N ARG A 8 14.25 -5.61 -3.87
CA ARG A 8 15.27 -5.12 -2.95
C ARG A 8 16.17 -4.08 -3.62
N THR A 9 16.71 -4.43 -4.79
CA THR A 9 17.68 -3.60 -5.53
C THR A 9 17.04 -2.33 -6.10
N HIS A 10 15.84 -2.44 -6.66
CA HIS A 10 15.23 -1.34 -7.42
C HIS A 10 14.25 -0.49 -6.62
N ILE A 11 13.78 -0.96 -5.46
CA ILE A 11 12.74 -0.26 -4.68
C ILE A 11 13.17 -0.10 -3.22
N TYR A 12 13.48 -1.19 -2.51
CA TYR A 12 13.65 -1.13 -1.05
C TYR A 12 14.92 -0.40 -0.64
N GLU A 13 16.08 -0.77 -1.21
CA GLU A 13 17.36 -0.14 -0.88
C GLU A 13 17.41 1.34 -1.28
N PRO A 14 16.98 1.76 -2.50
CA PRO A 14 16.98 3.17 -2.88
C PRO A 14 16.10 4.05 -1.99
N LEU A 15 15.03 3.49 -1.43
CA LEU A 15 14.08 4.22 -0.58
C LEU A 15 14.29 4.01 0.92
N GLY A 16 15.28 3.18 1.31
CA GLY A 16 15.55 2.86 2.71
C GLY A 16 14.46 2.05 3.41
N MET A 17 13.68 1.25 2.67
CA MET A 17 12.58 0.42 3.19
C MET A 17 13.14 -0.86 3.85
N ALA A 18 13.80 -0.70 5.00
CA ALA A 18 14.54 -1.78 5.65
C ALA A 18 13.67 -2.85 6.34
N SER A 19 12.37 -2.59 6.51
CA SER A 19 11.41 -3.49 7.16
C SER A 19 10.43 -4.11 6.15
N THR A 20 10.79 -4.14 4.86
CA THR A 20 9.96 -4.64 3.78
C THR A 20 10.61 -5.86 3.12
N PHE A 21 9.82 -6.91 2.86
CA PHE A 21 10.28 -8.13 2.19
C PHE A 21 9.14 -8.86 1.48
N LEU A 22 9.48 -9.72 0.53
CA LEU A 22 8.55 -10.64 -0.12
C LEU A 22 8.46 -11.95 0.67
N ASP A 23 7.32 -12.17 1.34
CA ASP A 23 7.11 -13.34 2.20
C ASP A 23 7.20 -14.66 1.43
N CYS A 24 7.65 -15.74 2.08
CA CYS A 24 8.01 -17.03 1.50
C CYS A 24 9.21 -17.03 0.52
N TYR A 25 9.73 -15.88 0.09
CA TYR A 25 10.80 -15.78 -0.92
C TYR A 25 12.07 -15.05 -0.42
N GLU A 26 12.02 -14.47 0.77
CA GLU A 26 13.11 -13.85 1.52
C GLU A 26 13.01 -14.22 3.00
N GLU A 27 14.12 -14.15 3.72
CA GLU A 27 14.09 -14.26 5.18
C GLU A 27 13.35 -13.04 5.77
N PRO A 28 12.46 -13.24 6.76
CA PRO A 28 11.79 -12.13 7.43
C PRO A 28 12.80 -11.15 8.05
N VAL A 29 12.62 -9.87 7.77
CA VAL A 29 13.47 -8.78 8.30
C VAL A 29 12.79 -7.96 9.40
N THR A 30 11.52 -8.26 9.69
CA THR A 30 10.71 -7.66 10.76
C THR A 30 9.70 -8.68 11.27
N ASP A 31 9.24 -8.52 12.50
CA ASP A 31 8.14 -9.30 13.05
C ASP A 31 6.84 -8.98 12.32
N VAL A 32 6.03 -10.01 12.08
CA VAL A 32 4.70 -9.90 11.50
C VAL A 32 3.67 -9.98 12.62
N VAL A 33 2.73 -9.04 12.64
CA VAL A 33 1.63 -9.05 13.62
C VAL A 33 0.64 -10.15 13.28
N HIS A 34 -0.06 -10.66 14.29
CA HIS A 34 -1.08 -11.68 14.07
C HIS A 34 -2.24 -11.14 13.21
N GLY A 35 -2.65 -11.91 12.20
CA GLY A 35 -3.76 -11.60 11.29
C GLY A 35 -5.02 -12.39 11.64
N TYR A 36 -6.18 -11.75 11.57
CA TYR A 36 -7.45 -12.34 12.02
C TYR A 36 -8.56 -12.29 10.96
N THR A 37 -9.35 -13.36 10.85
CA THR A 37 -10.60 -13.36 10.10
C THR A 37 -11.80 -13.58 11.01
N GLY A 38 -12.95 -13.01 10.65
CA GLY A 38 -14.19 -13.14 11.43
C GLY A 38 -14.69 -11.82 12.00
N PHE A 39 -15.57 -11.91 13.00
CA PHE A 39 -16.21 -10.74 13.62
C PHE A 39 -16.44 -10.95 15.12
N GLY A 40 -16.19 -9.90 15.92
CA GLY A 40 -16.39 -9.93 17.36
C GLY A 40 -15.62 -11.06 18.05
N ASP A 41 -16.31 -11.82 18.91
CA ASP A 41 -15.71 -12.95 19.64
C ASP A 41 -15.44 -14.19 18.77
N ALA A 42 -15.79 -14.18 17.48
CA ALA A 42 -15.61 -15.29 16.55
C ALA A 42 -14.37 -15.11 15.63
N MET A 43 -13.37 -14.34 16.07
CA MET A 43 -12.13 -14.15 15.33
C MET A 43 -11.26 -15.42 15.33
N THR A 44 -10.73 -15.76 14.15
CA THR A 44 -9.80 -16.86 13.93
C THR A 44 -8.45 -16.29 13.51
N ASP A 45 -7.38 -16.75 14.17
CA ASP A 45 -6.00 -16.40 13.82
C ASP A 45 -5.57 -17.13 12.54
N LEU A 46 -5.14 -16.38 11.53
CA LEU A 46 -4.66 -16.85 10.23
C LEU A 46 -3.19 -16.48 9.97
N THR A 47 -2.44 -16.09 10.99
CA THR A 47 -1.05 -15.61 10.85
C THR A 47 -0.13 -16.61 10.15
N GLU A 48 -0.36 -17.90 10.38
CA GLU A 48 0.45 -19.00 9.83
C GLU A 48 -0.04 -19.47 8.44
N LEU A 49 -0.99 -18.75 7.83
CA LEU A 49 -1.44 -19.08 6.49
C LEU A 49 -0.32 -18.78 5.50
N HIS A 50 0.05 -19.78 4.69
CA HIS A 50 1.19 -19.68 3.79
C HIS A 50 0.89 -18.71 2.62
N GLU A 51 1.49 -17.51 2.63
CA GLU A 51 1.14 -16.42 1.73
C GLU A 51 1.76 -16.50 0.32
N SER A 52 2.31 -17.66 -0.05
CA SER A 52 2.76 -17.91 -1.44
C SER A 52 1.67 -17.71 -2.49
N ILE A 53 0.39 -17.74 -2.10
CA ILE A 53 -0.73 -17.40 -2.98
C ILE A 53 -0.70 -15.92 -3.42
N GLY A 54 -0.18 -15.03 -2.58
CA GLY A 54 -0.05 -13.62 -2.87
C GLY A 54 1.05 -13.35 -3.90
N TRP A 55 2.22 -13.99 -3.75
CA TRP A 55 3.41 -13.81 -4.60
C TRP A 55 3.59 -12.34 -5.05
N SER A 56 3.76 -12.06 -6.35
CA SER A 56 3.92 -10.70 -6.88
C SER A 56 2.66 -9.82 -6.81
N ALA A 57 1.48 -10.39 -6.58
CA ALA A 57 0.21 -9.66 -6.54
C ALA A 57 -0.12 -9.09 -5.16
N GLY A 58 0.43 -9.68 -4.08
CA GLY A 58 0.10 -9.26 -2.71
C GLY A 58 0.91 -9.91 -1.60
N GLY A 59 2.02 -10.60 -1.90
CA GLY A 59 2.84 -11.28 -0.89
C GLY A 59 3.88 -10.41 -0.17
N LEU A 60 3.79 -9.08 -0.29
CA LEU A 60 4.74 -8.18 0.39
C LEU A 60 4.33 -7.94 1.84
N VAL A 61 5.30 -8.03 2.74
CA VAL A 61 5.21 -7.59 4.13
C VAL A 61 5.95 -6.26 4.26
N SER A 62 5.36 -5.29 4.95
CA SER A 62 5.93 -3.96 5.11
C SER A 62 5.40 -3.26 6.38
N THR A 63 5.90 -2.06 6.65
CA THR A 63 5.49 -1.21 7.76
C THR A 63 4.91 0.11 7.25
N ALA A 64 4.15 0.83 8.08
CA ALA A 64 3.63 2.14 7.68
C ALA A 64 4.73 3.15 7.30
N PRO A 65 5.86 3.27 8.05
CA PRO A 65 6.97 4.13 7.64
C PRO A 65 7.56 3.76 6.26
N ASP A 66 7.78 2.47 5.99
CA ASP A 66 8.31 2.02 4.70
C ASP A 66 7.33 2.29 3.55
N LEU A 67 6.03 2.07 3.76
CA LEU A 67 5.00 2.38 2.77
C LEU A 67 4.86 3.88 2.51
N ILE A 68 5.10 4.73 3.52
CA ILE A 68 5.18 6.18 3.33
C ILE A 68 6.41 6.55 2.50
N ALA A 69 7.57 5.94 2.78
CA ALA A 69 8.78 6.12 1.98
C ALA A 69 8.56 5.67 0.52
N PHE A 70 7.90 4.52 0.33
CA PHE A 70 7.49 4.03 -0.98
C PHE A 70 6.61 5.02 -1.73
N ALA A 71 5.53 5.52 -1.11
CA ALA A 71 4.62 6.47 -1.74
C ALA A 71 5.34 7.75 -2.17
N ARG A 72 6.14 8.33 -1.27
CA ARG A 72 6.92 9.55 -1.56
C ARG A 72 7.96 9.32 -2.65
N GLY A 73 8.67 8.19 -2.61
CA GLY A 73 9.66 7.82 -3.61
C GLY A 73 9.06 7.57 -4.99
N LEU A 74 7.99 6.78 -5.06
CA LEU A 74 7.29 6.43 -6.29
C LEU A 74 6.65 7.67 -6.94
N PHE A 75 5.76 8.34 -6.22
CA PHE A 75 5.00 9.47 -6.76
C PHE A 75 5.82 10.76 -6.86
N GLY A 76 6.93 10.85 -6.12
CA GLY A 76 7.97 11.87 -6.30
C GLY A 76 8.90 11.60 -7.49
N GLY A 77 8.80 10.43 -8.14
CA GLY A 77 9.56 10.09 -9.33
C GLY A 77 10.97 9.53 -9.08
N ALA A 78 11.36 9.28 -7.82
CA ALA A 78 12.70 8.82 -7.46
C ALA A 78 13.03 7.40 -7.96
N LEU A 79 12.03 6.63 -8.35
CA LEU A 79 12.17 5.26 -8.85
C LEU A 79 12.26 5.15 -10.38
N PHE A 80 12.22 6.28 -11.11
CA PHE A 80 12.19 6.27 -12.57
C PHE A 80 13.34 7.08 -13.18
N ASP A 81 14.10 6.46 -14.08
CA ASP A 81 15.08 7.18 -14.91
C ASP A 81 14.38 8.08 -15.94
N ASP A 82 13.25 7.62 -16.48
CA ASP A 82 12.41 8.38 -17.41
C ASP A 82 11.14 8.89 -16.70
N PRO A 83 10.97 10.21 -16.50
CA PRO A 83 9.76 10.79 -15.91
C PRO A 83 8.45 10.40 -16.62
N ALA A 84 8.50 10.06 -17.91
CA ALA A 84 7.31 9.61 -18.65
C ALA A 84 6.75 8.28 -18.11
N SER A 85 7.57 7.47 -17.44
CA SER A 85 7.16 6.20 -16.85
C SER A 85 6.18 6.39 -15.68
N LEU A 86 6.42 7.38 -14.81
CA LEU A 86 5.45 7.74 -13.77
C LEU A 86 4.14 8.23 -14.39
N GLY A 87 4.24 9.07 -15.43
CA GLY A 87 3.06 9.55 -16.16
C GLY A 87 2.24 8.40 -16.75
N ALA A 88 2.89 7.41 -17.36
CA ALA A 88 2.21 6.21 -17.86
C ALA A 88 1.59 5.38 -16.73
N MET A 89 2.29 5.22 -15.61
CA MET A 89 1.81 4.46 -14.45
C MET A 89 0.54 5.07 -13.84
N THR A 90 0.46 6.40 -13.78
CA THR A 90 -0.68 7.14 -13.21
C THR A 90 -1.70 7.59 -14.25
N THR A 91 -1.59 7.14 -15.50
CA THR A 91 -2.62 7.40 -16.52
C THR A 91 -3.69 6.31 -16.45
N PRO A 92 -4.99 6.66 -16.30
CA PRO A 92 -6.05 5.67 -16.25
C PRO A 92 -6.20 4.92 -17.58
N ALA A 93 -6.47 3.63 -17.51
CA ALA A 93 -6.96 2.87 -18.66
C ALA A 93 -8.33 3.41 -19.14
N PRO A 94 -8.70 3.22 -20.42
CA PRO A 94 -9.98 3.71 -20.95
C PRO A 94 -11.17 3.24 -20.11
N SER A 95 -12.04 4.19 -19.73
CA SER A 95 -13.22 3.94 -18.88
C SER A 95 -12.91 3.29 -17.52
N SER A 96 -11.70 3.48 -17.00
CA SER A 96 -11.23 2.95 -15.71
C SER A 96 -10.71 4.07 -14.82
N SER A 97 -10.72 3.83 -13.52
CA SER A 97 -10.05 4.66 -12.51
C SER A 97 -8.77 3.96 -12.02
N TYR A 98 -8.08 3.25 -12.92
CA TYR A 98 -6.93 2.41 -12.62
C TYR A 98 -5.88 2.53 -13.72
N GLY A 99 -4.63 2.81 -13.34
CA GLY A 99 -3.46 2.87 -14.22
C GLY A 99 -2.66 1.57 -14.22
N LEU A 100 -1.33 1.66 -14.33
CA LEU A 100 -0.47 0.48 -14.24
C LEU A 100 -0.18 0.15 -12.77
N GLY A 101 -1.08 -0.60 -12.14
CA GLY A 101 -0.93 -1.02 -10.73
C GLY A 101 -1.32 0.05 -9.70
N ILE A 102 -1.86 1.19 -10.14
CA ILE A 102 -2.27 2.30 -9.28
C ILE A 102 -3.76 2.57 -9.44
N ALA A 103 -4.49 2.57 -8.32
CA ALA A 103 -5.86 3.06 -8.26
C ALA A 103 -5.85 4.59 -8.18
N LEU A 104 -6.70 5.23 -9.00
CA LEU A 104 -6.87 6.67 -9.09
C LEU A 104 -8.25 7.02 -8.55
N ARG A 105 -8.32 7.78 -7.45
CA ARG A 105 -9.56 8.03 -6.70
C ARG A 105 -9.72 9.51 -6.43
N GLY A 106 -10.43 10.19 -7.33
CA GLY A 106 -10.58 11.64 -7.28
C GLY A 106 -9.22 12.32 -7.34
N GLU A 107 -8.85 13.03 -6.27
CA GLU A 107 -7.59 13.76 -6.14
C GLU A 107 -6.45 12.92 -5.54
N THR A 108 -6.68 11.62 -5.33
CA THR A 108 -5.72 10.72 -4.68
C THR A 108 -5.32 9.55 -5.56
N MET A 109 -4.14 9.00 -5.32
CA MET A 109 -3.60 7.82 -6.01
C MET A 109 -2.95 6.87 -5.01
N GLY A 110 -3.04 5.56 -5.27
CA GLY A 110 -2.49 4.54 -4.39
C GLY A 110 -3.12 3.18 -4.62
N HIS A 111 -3.33 2.39 -3.56
CA HIS A 111 -3.95 1.08 -3.67
C HIS A 111 -4.50 0.59 -2.32
N ALA A 112 -5.59 -0.17 -2.36
CA ALA A 112 -6.08 -0.94 -1.21
C ALA A 112 -5.56 -2.38 -1.30
N GLY A 113 -5.13 -2.96 -0.19
CA GLY A 113 -4.63 -4.33 -0.11
C GLY A 113 -5.56 -5.22 0.69
N GLY A 114 -5.58 -6.50 0.34
CA GLY A 114 -6.38 -7.49 1.06
C GLY A 114 -5.83 -8.89 0.86
N ILE A 115 -5.48 -9.53 1.96
CA ILE A 115 -5.12 -10.93 2.04
C ILE A 115 -5.79 -11.53 3.28
N ALA A 116 -5.73 -12.84 3.46
CA ALA A 116 -6.39 -13.47 4.61
C ALA A 116 -5.81 -12.90 5.91
N GLY A 117 -6.65 -12.48 6.84
CA GLY A 117 -6.21 -11.87 8.10
C GLY A 117 -5.81 -10.39 8.05
N PHE A 118 -5.64 -9.76 6.87
CA PHE A 118 -5.13 -8.40 6.76
C PHE A 118 -5.83 -7.53 5.71
N ARG A 119 -5.94 -6.23 6.02
CA ARG A 119 -6.34 -5.18 5.06
C ARG A 119 -5.37 -4.02 5.12
N SER A 120 -5.18 -3.35 4.00
CA SER A 120 -4.35 -2.16 3.95
C SER A 120 -4.90 -1.11 2.99
N LEU A 121 -4.45 0.12 3.18
CA LEU A 121 -4.64 1.21 2.24
C LEU A 121 -3.40 2.09 2.23
N LEU A 122 -2.93 2.42 1.04
CA LEU A 122 -1.99 3.51 0.80
C LEU A 122 -2.69 4.51 -0.12
N SER A 123 -2.77 5.77 0.29
CA SER A 123 -3.35 6.85 -0.48
C SER A 123 -2.45 8.08 -0.42
N TYR A 124 -2.07 8.60 -1.57
CA TYR A 124 -1.30 9.82 -1.72
C TYR A 124 -2.15 10.91 -2.37
N ALA A 125 -2.15 12.10 -1.77
CA ALA A 125 -2.81 13.31 -2.25
C ALA A 125 -1.75 14.31 -2.73
N PRO A 126 -1.47 14.42 -4.04
CA PRO A 126 -0.39 15.27 -4.56
C PRO A 126 -0.57 16.75 -4.23
N GLU A 127 -1.81 17.26 -4.27
CA GLU A 127 -2.09 18.68 -3.98
C GLU A 127 -1.76 19.09 -2.54
N LEU A 128 -1.70 18.11 -1.63
CA LEU A 128 -1.45 18.30 -0.21
C LEU A 128 -0.07 17.76 0.22
N ASP A 129 0.71 17.18 -0.70
CA ASP A 129 1.92 16.39 -0.39
C ASP A 129 1.72 15.46 0.83
N THR A 130 0.59 14.76 0.86
CA THR A 130 0.17 13.98 2.04
C THR A 130 -0.03 12.52 1.67
N VAL A 131 0.61 11.64 2.43
CA VAL A 131 0.43 10.19 2.34
C VAL A 131 -0.35 9.72 3.57
N VAL A 132 -1.39 8.92 3.35
CA VAL A 132 -2.11 8.19 4.38
C VAL A 132 -1.88 6.70 4.16
N VAL A 133 -1.42 6.02 5.20
CA VAL A 133 -1.32 4.56 5.25
C VAL A 133 -2.19 4.05 6.40
N MET A 134 -3.04 3.07 6.11
CA MET A 134 -3.86 2.37 7.09
C MET A 134 -3.58 0.88 7.00
N LEU A 135 -3.27 0.24 8.13
CA LEU A 135 -2.97 -1.19 8.22
C LEU A 135 -3.89 -1.81 9.26
N TYR A 136 -4.55 -2.90 8.88
CA TYR A 136 -5.47 -3.65 9.72
C TYR A 136 -5.02 -5.10 9.78
N ASN A 137 -4.96 -5.63 10.99
CA ASN A 137 -4.71 -7.04 11.23
C ASN A 137 -6.01 -7.85 11.36
N ASN A 138 -7.08 -7.37 10.72
CA ASN A 138 -8.29 -8.14 10.52
C ASN A 138 -8.82 -7.94 9.09
N ASP A 139 -9.22 -9.02 8.43
CA ASP A 139 -9.69 -8.97 7.03
C ASP A 139 -11.15 -8.55 6.84
N GLY A 140 -11.88 -8.37 7.94
CA GLY A 140 -13.23 -7.80 7.97
C GLY A 140 -13.26 -6.27 7.95
N ALA A 141 -12.12 -5.59 8.12
CA ALA A 141 -12.03 -4.14 8.05
C ALA A 141 -12.28 -3.62 6.62
N ASP A 142 -12.84 -2.41 6.53
CA ASP A 142 -12.94 -1.64 5.29
C ASP A 142 -12.02 -0.41 5.38
N PRO A 143 -10.80 -0.48 4.81
CA PRO A 143 -9.87 0.65 4.83
C PRO A 143 -10.38 1.89 4.10
N GLU A 144 -11.20 1.73 3.06
CA GLU A 144 -11.71 2.86 2.29
C GLU A 144 -12.76 3.63 3.09
N GLN A 145 -13.66 2.90 3.76
CA GLN A 145 -14.58 3.49 4.72
C GLN A 145 -13.81 4.13 5.88
N GLY A 146 -12.77 3.46 6.41
CA GLY A 146 -11.90 3.99 7.46
C GLY A 146 -11.24 5.32 7.06
N LEU A 147 -10.73 5.42 5.83
CA LEU A 147 -10.18 6.66 5.30
C LEU A 147 -11.24 7.74 5.18
N ALA A 148 -12.42 7.40 4.66
CA ALA A 148 -13.53 8.34 4.54
C ALA A 148 -13.93 8.89 5.92
N ASP A 149 -14.07 8.02 6.93
CA ASP A 149 -14.39 8.40 8.30
C ASP A 149 -13.33 9.30 8.93
N MET A 150 -12.05 9.05 8.65
CA MET A 150 -10.95 9.90 9.09
C MET A 150 -10.97 11.28 8.41
N LEU A 151 -11.23 11.33 7.09
CA LEU A 151 -11.13 12.57 6.31
C LEU A 151 -12.39 13.42 6.36
N ASN A 152 -13.58 12.84 6.48
CA ASN A 152 -14.86 13.55 6.44
C ASN A 152 -14.93 14.73 7.44
N PRO A 153 -14.47 14.59 8.71
CA PRO A 153 -14.48 15.71 9.67
C PRO A 153 -13.56 16.87 9.29
N VAL A 154 -12.44 16.59 8.60
CA VAL A 154 -11.41 17.59 8.27
C VAL A 154 -11.49 18.09 6.83
N ARG A 155 -12.29 17.45 5.97
CA ARG A 155 -12.45 17.83 4.55
C ARG A 155 -12.80 19.30 4.32
N PRO A 156 -13.65 19.97 5.14
CA PRO A 156 -13.89 21.40 4.99
C PRO A 156 -12.65 22.26 5.21
N LEU A 157 -11.72 21.84 6.07
CA LEU A 157 -10.48 22.56 6.37
C LEU A 157 -9.45 22.40 5.24
N LEU A 158 -9.43 21.24 4.57
CA LEU A 158 -8.54 20.95 3.45
C LEU A 158 -8.90 21.73 2.16
N ARG A 159 -10.14 22.23 2.07
CA ARG A 159 -10.65 22.98 0.92
C ARG A 159 -10.46 24.50 1.03
N VAL A 160 -9.81 24.99 2.09
CA VAL A 160 -9.55 26.43 2.24
C VAL A 160 -8.31 26.80 1.42
N LYS A 161 -8.54 27.12 0.15
CA LYS A 161 -7.68 28.03 -0.63
C LYS A 161 -8.52 29.24 -1.00
N ASP A 162 -8.19 30.38 -0.41
CA ASP A 162 -8.55 31.71 -0.94
C ASP A 162 -7.74 32.00 -2.21
#